data_AF-A0A2G9XYA3-F1
#
_entry.id   AF-A0A2G9XYA3-F1
#
_cell.length_a   1.000
_cell.length_b   1.000
_cell.length_c   1.000
_cell.angle_alpha   90.00
_cell.angle_beta   90.00
_cell.angle_gamma   90.00
#
_symmetry.space_group_name_H-M   'P 1'
#
loop_
_entity.id
_entity.type
_entity.pdbx_description
1 polymer ?
#
loop_
_entity_poly.entity_id
_entity_poly.type
_entity_poly.pdbx_seq_one_letter_code
_entity_poly.pdbx_strand_id
1 'polypeptide(L)'
;MKPYMDNEAHGVFAMRGPSRPNPIGISVVRLVRIEKNVLHIQDVDIIDGTPLLDIKPYVPEFDIREVKKTGWLEKNVHKLSTSKDDGRFTK
;
A
#
# COMPACT_ATOMS: atom_id res chain seq x y z
N MET A 1 1.57 -16.67 -1.85
CA MET A 1 0.25 -16.16 -1.38
C MET A 1 -0.55 -15.77 -2.60
N LYS A 2 -1.88 -15.94 -2.56
CA LYS A 2 -2.78 -15.51 -3.64
C LYS A 2 -3.23 -14.05 -3.40
N PRO A 3 -2.83 -13.09 -4.24
CA PRO A 3 -3.24 -11.69 -4.08
C PRO A 3 -4.73 -11.52 -4.39
N TYR A 4 -5.32 -10.42 -3.97
CA TYR A 4 -6.73 -10.14 -4.24
C TYR A 4 -7.06 -10.06 -5.74
N MET A 5 -6.13 -9.51 -6.53
CA MET A 5 -6.36 -9.20 -7.94
C MET A 5 -6.01 -10.34 -8.92
N ASP A 6 -5.49 -11.46 -8.44
CA ASP A 6 -5.04 -12.57 -9.28
C ASP A 6 -5.42 -13.93 -8.67
N ASN A 7 -5.59 -14.93 -9.54
CA ASN A 7 -5.94 -16.28 -9.11
C ASN A 7 -4.71 -17.15 -8.82
N GLU A 8 -3.56 -16.77 -9.37
CA GLU A 8 -2.29 -17.47 -9.21
C GLU A 8 -1.58 -17.08 -7.91
N ALA A 9 -0.80 -18.02 -7.38
CA ALA A 9 0.05 -17.75 -6.23
C ALA A 9 1.32 -17.01 -6.67
N HIS A 10 1.68 -15.96 -5.95
CA HIS A 10 2.93 -15.24 -6.15
C HIS A 10 3.81 -15.28 -4.89
N GLY A 11 5.12 -15.14 -5.07
CA GLY A 11 6.07 -15.03 -3.97
C GLY A 11 5.83 -13.75 -3.16
N VAL A 12 6.03 -13.80 -1.84
CA VAL A 12 5.69 -12.68 -0.94
C VAL A 12 6.41 -11.36 -1.30
N PHE A 13 7.62 -11.44 -1.84
CA PHE A 13 8.39 -10.26 -2.26
C PHE A 13 7.99 -9.70 -3.64
N ALA A 14 7.20 -10.44 -4.42
CA ALA A 14 6.64 -9.97 -5.69
C ALA A 14 5.25 -9.32 -5.51
N MET A 15 4.82 -9.13 -4.26
CA MET A 15 3.52 -8.58 -3.87
C MET A 15 3.68 -7.55 -2.74
N ARG A 16 2.58 -6.89 -2.40
CA ARG A 16 2.46 -5.94 -1.27
C ARG A 16 1.54 -6.43 -0.16
N GLY A 17 1.31 -7.75 -0.06
CA GLY A 17 0.44 -8.33 0.98
C GLY A 17 1.06 -8.19 2.39
N PRO A 18 0.24 -8.11 3.45
CA PRO A 18 0.71 -7.82 4.81
C PRO A 18 1.42 -9.01 5.49
N SER A 19 1.16 -10.25 5.08
CA SER A 19 1.80 -11.45 5.67
C SER A 19 3.24 -11.63 5.15
N ARG A 20 4.15 -10.83 5.69
CA ARG A 20 5.59 -10.82 5.37
C ARG A 20 6.40 -11.18 6.62
N PRO A 21 7.65 -11.67 6.49
CA PRO A 21 8.52 -11.90 7.64
C PRO A 21 8.68 -10.67 8.55
N ASN A 22 8.75 -9.48 7.93
CA ASN A 22 8.68 -8.20 8.61
C ASN A 22 7.44 -7.44 8.10
N PRO A 23 6.35 -7.35 8.88
CA PRO A 23 5.07 -6.78 8.44
C PRO A 23 5.08 -5.25 8.45
N ILE A 24 5.96 -4.65 7.63
CA ILE A 24 6.11 -3.19 7.50
C ILE A 24 5.35 -2.73 6.26
N GLY A 25 4.32 -1.91 6.48
CA GLY A 25 3.57 -1.19 5.44
C GLY A 25 4.23 0.15 5.11
N ILE A 26 4.01 0.63 3.87
CA ILE A 26 4.42 1.96 3.43
C ILE A 26 3.28 2.57 2.62
N SER A 27 2.84 3.74 3.05
CA SER A 27 1.75 4.51 2.45
C SER A 27 2.27 5.90 2.12
N VAL A 28 2.01 6.37 0.89
CA VAL A 28 2.17 7.78 0.54
C VAL A 28 0.83 8.44 0.79
N VAL A 29 0.78 9.38 1.72
CA VAL A 29 -0.45 9.97 2.23
C VAL A 29 -0.46 11.47 1.98
N ARG A 30 -1.66 12.05 1.88
CA ARG A 30 -1.82 13.50 1.78
C ARG A 30 -1.94 14.11 3.16
N LEU A 31 -1.03 15.00 3.52
CA LEU A 31 -1.14 15.81 4.74
C LEU A 31 -2.17 16.93 4.54
N VAL A 32 -3.20 16.95 5.37
CA VAL A 32 -4.29 17.95 5.32
C VAL A 32 -4.04 19.08 6.32
N ARG A 33 -3.64 18.75 7.55
CA ARG A 33 -3.33 19.73 8.60
C ARG A 33 -2.47 19.12 9.71
N ILE A 34 -1.77 19.98 10.43
CA ILE A 34 -0.96 19.64 11.61
C ILE A 34 -1.59 20.31 12.82
N GLU A 35 -1.84 19.54 13.88
CA GLU A 35 -2.32 20.04 15.17
C GLU A 35 -1.44 19.50 16.29
N LYS A 36 -0.52 20.32 16.81
CA LYS A 36 0.49 19.90 17.79
C LYS A 36 1.26 18.68 17.27
N ASN A 37 1.07 17.51 17.90
CA ASN A 37 1.69 16.23 17.56
C ASN A 37 0.77 15.32 16.74
N VAL A 38 -0.32 15.84 16.19
CA VAL A 38 -1.30 15.10 15.39
C VAL A 38 -1.22 15.53 13.93
N LEU A 39 -1.03 14.56 13.04
CA LEU A 39 -1.10 14.75 11.59
C LEU A 39 -2.45 14.24 11.09
N HIS A 40 -3.23 15.12 10.47
CA HIS A 40 -4.47 14.75 9.81
C HIS A 40 -4.18 14.44 8.35
N ILE A 41 -4.44 13.21 7.93
CA ILE A 41 -4.02 12.68 6.63
C ILE A 41 -5.19 12.08 5.85
N GLN A 42 -5.02 12.00 4.53
CA GLN A 42 -5.92 11.32 3.59
C GLN A 42 -5.14 10.33 2.73
N ASP A 43 -5.85 9.55 1.91
CA ASP A 43 -5.29 8.55 1.00
C ASP A 43 -4.56 7.40 1.74
N VAL A 44 -5.13 6.97 2.87
CA VAL A 44 -4.56 5.91 3.73
C VAL A 44 -5.10 4.52 3.39
N ASP A 45 -4.26 3.51 3.55
CA ASP A 45 -4.56 2.07 3.41
C ASP A 45 -4.22 1.28 4.69
N ILE A 46 -4.38 1.93 5.85
CA ILE A 46 -4.04 1.40 7.19
C ILE A 46 -5.29 1.22 8.06
N ILE A 47 -5.25 0.25 8.96
CA ILE A 47 -6.33 -0.02 9.93
C ILE A 47 -6.11 0.85 11.18
N ASP A 48 -7.20 1.27 11.84
CA ASP A 48 -7.13 1.99 13.11
C ASP A 48 -6.30 1.24 14.18
N GLY A 49 -5.55 2.00 14.98
CA GLY A 49 -4.63 1.46 15.99
C GLY A 49 -3.34 0.82 15.44
N THR A 50 -3.08 0.85 14.13
CA THR A 50 -1.81 0.37 13.55
C THR A 50 -0.62 1.18 14.10
N PRO A 51 0.43 0.53 14.67
CA PRO A 51 1.60 1.24 15.17
C PRO A 51 2.38 1.97 14.08
N LEU A 52 2.77 3.21 14.35
CA LEU A 52 3.61 4.01 13.46
C LEU A 52 5.09 3.78 13.77
N LEU A 53 5.89 3.50 12.72
CA LEU A 53 7.33 3.28 12.85
C LEU A 53 8.17 4.51 12.47
N ASP A 54 7.76 5.23 11.41
CA ASP A 54 8.57 6.27 10.78
C ASP A 54 7.70 7.24 9.96
N ILE A 55 8.19 8.45 9.75
CA ILE A 55 7.58 9.47 8.88
C ILE A 55 8.69 10.10 8.05
N LYS A 56 8.51 10.15 6.73
CA LYS A 56 9.44 10.81 5.81
C LYS A 56 8.68 11.76 4.88
N PRO A 57 9.27 12.92 4.51
CA PRO A 57 8.70 13.76 3.47
C PRO A 57 8.70 13.01 2.14
N TYR A 58 7.60 13.12 1.39
CA TYR A 58 7.55 12.67 0.00
C TYR A 58 8.14 13.76 -0.89
N VAL A 59 9.14 13.40 -1.69
CA VAL A 59 9.85 14.31 -2.59
C VAL A 59 9.76 13.73 -4.01
N PRO A 60 8.91 14.30 -4.87
CA PRO A 60 8.68 13.78 -6.23
C PRO A 60 9.96 13.53 -7.03
N GLU A 61 10.97 14.38 -6.86
CA GLU A 61 12.25 14.35 -7.57
C GLU A 61 13.04 13.04 -7.38
N PHE A 62 12.82 12.31 -6.29
CA PHE A 62 13.47 11.00 -6.08
C PHE A 62 12.52 9.85 -5.77
N ASP A 63 11.29 10.13 -5.32
CA ASP A 63 10.30 9.09 -5.02
C ASP A 63 9.57 8.60 -6.28
N ILE A 64 9.52 9.42 -7.34
CA ILE A 64 8.96 9.02 -8.64
C ILE A 64 10.06 8.38 -9.49
N ARG A 65 9.78 7.18 -10.01
CA ARG A 65 10.67 6.46 -10.92
C ARG A 65 9.95 6.15 -12.23
N GLU A 66 10.67 6.20 -13.35
CA GLU A 66 10.16 5.70 -14.62
C GLU A 66 9.94 4.18 -14.51
N VAL A 67 8.72 3.73 -14.77
CA VAL A 67 8.33 2.32 -14.70
C VAL A 67 8.20 1.75 -16.10
N LYS A 68 9.08 0.81 -16.46
CA LYS A 68 9.03 0.12 -17.76
C LYS A 68 8.05 -1.06 -17.80
N LYS A 69 7.87 -1.75 -16.67
CA LYS A 69 7.02 -2.94 -16.51
C LYS A 69 6.52 -3.06 -15.07
N THR A 70 5.32 -3.62 -14.90
CA THR A 70 4.74 -3.97 -13.58
C THR A 70 4.51 -5.48 -13.41
N GLY A 71 4.99 -6.28 -14.35
CA GLY A 71 5.07 -7.74 -14.22
C GLY A 71 3.70 -8.41 -14.29
N TRP A 72 3.43 -9.36 -13.38
CA TRP A 72 2.16 -10.11 -13.37
C TRP A 72 0.94 -9.19 -13.20
N LEU A 73 1.12 -8.02 -12.59
CA LEU A 73 0.03 -7.09 -12.34
C LEU A 73 -0.50 -6.44 -13.63
N GLU A 74 0.31 -6.34 -14.70
CA GLU A 74 -0.08 -5.75 -16.01
C GLU A 74 -1.37 -6.37 -16.54
N LYS A 75 -1.54 -7.69 -16.35
CA LYS A 75 -2.73 -8.44 -16.79
C LYS A 75 -3.99 -8.07 -16.01
N ASN A 76 -3.84 -7.51 -14.80
CA ASN A 76 -4.91 -7.30 -13.83
C ASN A 76 -5.12 -5.81 -13.45
N VAL A 77 -4.30 -4.87 -13.93
CA VAL A 77 -4.40 -3.42 -13.62
C VAL A 77 -5.80 -2.87 -13.86
N HIS A 78 -6.50 -3.34 -14.89
CA HIS A 78 -7.87 -2.93 -15.22
C HIS A 78 -8.88 -3.15 -14.08
N LYS A 79 -8.57 -4.03 -13.12
CA LYS A 79 -9.43 -4.29 -11.96
C LYS A 79 -9.31 -3.23 -10.87
N LEU A 80 -8.24 -2.41 -10.85
CA LEU A 80 -7.92 -1.49 -9.74
C LEU A 80 -9.07 -0.55 -9.40
N SER A 81 -9.70 0.06 -10.40
CA SER A 81 -10.78 1.04 -10.18
C SER A 81 -12.07 0.43 -9.63
N THR A 82 -12.22 -0.89 -9.73
CA THR A 82 -13.43 -1.62 -9.30
C THR A 82 -13.20 -2.51 -8.09
N SER A 83 -11.93 -2.75 -7.77
CA SER A 83 -11.48 -3.58 -6.67
C SER A 83 -11.74 -2.88 -5.34
N LYS A 84 -12.32 -3.62 -4.39
CA LYS A 84 -12.54 -3.17 -3.01
C LYS A 84 -11.94 -4.18 -2.05
N ASP A 85 -11.69 -3.73 -0.83
CA ASP A 85 -11.32 -4.64 0.26
C ASP A 85 -12.35 -5.77 0.39
N ASP A 86 -11.87 -6.97 0.62
CA ASP A 86 -12.68 -8.18 0.76
C ASP A 86 -12.69 -8.73 2.20
N GLY A 87 -12.23 -7.93 3.16
CA GLY A 87 -12.27 -8.26 4.58
C GLY A 87 -11.30 -9.36 5.00
N ARG A 88 -10.40 -9.81 4.12
CA ARG A 88 -9.43 -10.88 4.44
C ARG A 88 -8.45 -10.52 5.58
N PHE A 89 -8.41 -9.24 5.96
CA PHE A 89 -7.55 -8.71 7.01
C PHE A 89 -8.32 -8.11 8.20
N THR A 90 -9.64 -8.02 8.12
CA THR A 90 -10.50 -7.63 9.25
C THR A 90 -10.77 -8.86 10.10
N LYS A 91 -10.51 -8.76 11.41
CA LYS A 91 -10.97 -9.73 12.41
C LYS A 91 -12.39 -9.42 12.85
#